data_AF-K0Q405-F1
#
_entry.id   AF-K0Q405-F1
#
_cell.length_a   1.000
_cell.length_b   1.000
_cell.length_c   1.000
_cell.angle_alpha   90.00
_cell.angle_beta   90.00
_cell.angle_gamma   90.00
#
_symmetry.space_group_name_H-M   'P 1'
#
loop_
_entity.id
_entity.type
_entity.pdbx_description
1 polymer ?
#
loop_
_entity_poly.entity_id
_entity_poly.type
_entity_poly.pdbx_seq_one_letter_code
_entity_poly.pdbx_strand_id
1 'polypeptide(L)' 'MGVRTALYEAVNVILTRPVKPSDLKSWALAVARRAGPRKARVALARKLAVVLHHMLRDGTNFIPHKATPAMAA' A
#
# COMPACT_ATOMS: atom_id res chain seq x y z
N MET A 1 11.73 -11.41 -14.00
CA MET A 1 10.44 -10.87 -13.50
C MET A 1 10.52 -9.36 -13.47
N GLY A 2 9.58 -8.64 -14.11
CA GLY A 2 9.57 -7.17 -14.09
C GLY A 2 8.97 -6.61 -12.80
N VAL A 3 9.35 -5.38 -12.43
CA VAL A 3 8.88 -4.68 -11.21
C VAL A 3 7.35 -4.67 -11.13
N ARG A 4 6.68 -4.45 -12.27
CA ARG A 4 5.21 -4.49 -12.35
C ARG A 4 4.64 -5.82 -11.87
N THR A 5 5.17 -6.94 -12.36
CA THR A 5 4.68 -8.28 -12.03
C THR A 5 4.86 -8.59 -10.54
N ALA A 6 6.05 -8.32 -10.00
CA ALA A 6 6.35 -8.52 -8.58
C ALA A 6 5.41 -7.72 -7.67
N LEU A 7 5.13 -6.46 -8.02
CA LEU A 7 4.18 -5.64 -7.27
C LEU A 7 2.76 -6.18 -7.35
N TYR A 8 2.30 -6.67 -8.50
CA TYR A 8 0.96 -7.27 -8.61
C TYR A 8 0.80 -8.51 -7.73
N GLU A 9 1.80 -9.38 -7.69
CA GLU A 9 1.79 -10.58 -6.84
C GLU A 9 1.77 -10.21 -5.35
N ALA A 10 2.64 -9.27 -4.94
CA ALA A 10 2.68 -8.76 -3.57
C ALA A 10 1.33 -8.15 -3.14
N VAL A 11 0.71 -7.37 -4.02
CA VAL A 11 -0.60 -6.78 -3.79
C VAL A 11 -1.69 -7.83 -3.63
N ASN A 12 -1.65 -8.88 -4.45
CA ASN A 12 -2.60 -9.97 -4.33
C ASN A 12 -2.52 -10.62 -2.95
N VAL A 13 -1.29 -10.84 -2.44
CA VAL A 13 -1.07 -11.36 -1.08
C VAL A 13 -1.60 -10.39 -0.02
N ILE A 14 -1.32 -9.09 -0.13
CA ILE A 14 -1.77 -8.08 0.85
C ILE A 14 -3.30 -8.04 0.97
N LEU A 15 -4.01 -8.21 -0.15
CA LEU A 15 -5.47 -8.15 -0.19
C LEU A 15 -6.17 -9.46 0.16
N THR A 16 -5.53 -10.61 -0.08
CA THR A 16 -6.17 -11.93 0.09
C THR A 16 -5.73 -12.67 1.36
N ARG A 17 -4.55 -12.34 1.91
CA ARG A 17 -4.02 -13.01 3.11
C ARG A 17 -4.19 -12.14 4.37
N PRO A 18 -4.29 -12.77 5.56
CA PRO A 18 -4.22 -12.08 6.84
C PRO A 18 -2.79 -11.56 7.07
N VAL A 19 -2.47 -10.42 6.47
CA VAL A 19 -1.29 -9.60 6.79
C VAL A 19 -1.65 -8.52 7.80
N LYS A 20 -0.66 -8.02 8.55
CA LYS A 20 -0.81 -6.91 9.50
C LYS A 20 -1.62 -5.77 8.88
N PRO A 21 -2.66 -5.27 9.57
CA PRO A 21 -3.44 -4.14 9.07
C PRO A 21 -2.53 -2.92 8.90
N SER A 22 -2.85 -2.09 7.91
CA SER A 22 -2.16 -0.83 7.64
C SER A 22 -3.13 0.11 6.96
N ASP A 23 -2.87 1.41 7.07
CA ASP A 23 -3.69 2.43 6.40
C ASP A 23 -3.66 2.25 4.88
N LEU A 24 -2.56 1.73 4.35
CA LEU A 24 -2.40 1.40 2.95
C LEU A 24 -3.34 0.26 2.53
N LYS A 25 -3.47 -0.79 3.34
CA LYS A 25 -4.42 -1.90 3.12
C LYS A 25 -5.86 -1.40 3.24
N SER A 26 -6.19 -0.63 4.27
CA SER A 26 -7.52 -0.05 4.47
C SER A 26 -7.93 0.86 3.31
N TRP A 27 -7.02 1.71 2.83
CA TRP A 27 -7.23 2.52 1.64
C TRP A 27 -7.50 1.66 0.40
N ALA A 28 -6.73 0.61 0.17
CA ALA A 28 -6.94 -0.28 -0.99
C ALA A 28 -8.28 -1.02 -0.93
N LEU A 29 -8.73 -1.43 0.26
CA LEU A 29 -10.05 -2.03 0.46
C LEU A 29 -11.18 -1.01 0.18
N ALA A 30 -11.00 0.26 0.58
CA ALA A 30 -11.94 1.33 0.23
C ALA A 30 -12.00 1.57 -1.29
N VAL A 31 -10.87 1.51 -1.99
CA VAL A 31 -10.83 1.57 -3.46
C VAL A 31 -11.54 0.36 -4.07
N ALA A 32 -11.35 -0.84 -3.53
CA ALA A 32 -12.03 -2.04 -4.01
C ALA A 32 -13.55 -1.92 -3.91
N ARG A 33 -14.05 -1.34 -2.81
CA ARG A 33 -15.48 -1.04 -2.63
C ARG A 33 -16.03 -0.02 -3.64
N ARG A 34 -15.25 1.01 -4.00
CA ARG A 34 -15.70 2.10 -4.88
C ARG A 34 -15.55 1.79 -6.37
N ALA A 35 -14.50 1.08 -6.74
CA ALA A 35 -14.04 0.95 -8.13
C ALA A 35 -13.80 -0.51 -8.59
N GLY A 36 -14.01 -1.47 -7.70
CA GLY A 36 -13.83 -2.90 -7.96
C GLY A 36 -12.40 -3.42 -7.70
N PRO A 37 -12.26 -4.74 -7.51
CA PRO A 37 -11.02 -5.36 -7.03
C PRO A 37 -9.85 -5.26 -8.03
N ARG A 38 -10.12 -5.32 -9.34
CA ARG A 38 -9.08 -5.18 -10.37
C ARG A 38 -8.42 -3.81 -10.31
N LYS A 39 -9.21 -2.73 -10.22
CA LYS A 39 -8.71 -1.36 -10.12
C LYS A 39 -7.98 -1.12 -8.80
N ALA A 40 -8.47 -1.69 -7.70
CA ALA A 40 -7.80 -1.62 -6.40
C ALA A 40 -6.40 -2.26 -6.42
N ARG A 41 -6.24 -3.42 -7.09
CA ARG A 41 -4.92 -4.06 -7.24
C ARG A 41 -3.94 -3.15 -7.97
N VAL A 42 -4.35 -2.56 -9.10
CA VAL A 42 -3.51 -1.64 -9.88
C VAL A 42 -3.13 -0.41 -9.05
N ALA A 43 -4.11 0.19 -8.37
CA ALA A 43 -3.91 1.38 -7.55
C ALA A 43 -2.95 1.11 -6.38
N LEU A 44 -3.11 -0.03 -5.71
CA LEU A 44 -2.23 -0.44 -4.63
C LEU A 44 -0.81 -0.76 -5.12
N ALA A 45 -0.66 -1.41 -6.28
CA ALA A 45 0.66 -1.66 -6.86
C ALA A 45 1.43 -0.37 -7.14
N ARG A 46 0.75 0.62 -7.75
CA ARG A 46 1.34 1.95 -8.02
C ARG A 46 1.75 2.65 -6.73
N LYS A 47 0.88 2.63 -5.72
CA LYS A 47 1.17 3.29 -4.44
C LYS A 47 2.31 2.60 -3.69
N LEU A 48 2.39 1.26 -3.73
CA LEU A 48 3.51 0.50 -3.18
C LEU A 48 4.82 0.83 -3.89
N ALA A 49 4.82 0.93 -5.23
CA ALA A 49 6.02 1.32 -5.97
C ALA A 49 6.58 2.67 -5.50
N VAL A 50 5.71 3.66 -5.32
CA VAL A 50 6.08 5.00 -4.86
C VAL A 50 6.63 4.95 -3.43
N VAL A 51 5.95 4.25 -2.51
CA VAL A 51 6.39 4.12 -1.12
C VAL A 51 7.75 3.43 -1.03
N LEU A 52 7.93 2.30 -1.73
CA LEU A 52 9.20 1.57 -1.75
C LEU A 52 10.33 2.40 -2.35
N HIS A 53 10.06 3.15 -3.43
CA HIS A 53 11.05 4.03 -4.03
C HIS A 53 11.46 5.15 -3.09
N HIS A 54 10.49 5.76 -2.38
CA HIS A 54 10.77 6.82 -1.42
C HIS A 54 11.56 6.30 -0.21
N MET A 55 11.20 5.14 0.33
CA MET A 55 11.97 4.48 1.39
C MET A 55 13.41 4.20 0.96
N LEU A 56 13.61 3.75 -0.28
CA LEU A 56 14.95 3.48 -0.81
C LEU A 56 15.77 4.77 -0.98
N ARG A 57 15.13 5.86 -1.44
CA ARG A 57 15.80 7.14 -1.68
C ARG A 57 16.16 7.86 -0.38
N ASP A 58 15.26 7.82 0.61
CA ASP A 58 15.37 8.64 1.82
C ASP A 58 15.89 7.82 3.03
N GLY A 59 16.06 6.50 2.87
CA GLY A 59 16.53 5.60 3.94
C GLY A 59 15.52 5.39 5.08
N THR A 60 14.27 5.80 4.90
CA THR A 60 13.22 5.73 5.93
C THR A 60 12.49 4.38 5.92
N ASN A 61 12.01 3.96 7.09
CA ASN A 61 11.21 2.74 7.23
C ASN A 61 9.73 2.96 6.90
N PHE A 62 9.05 1.88 6.50
CA PHE A 62 7.60 1.90 6.28
C PHE A 62 6.85 2.10 7.60
N ILE A 63 5.97 3.10 7.64
CA ILE A 63 5.10 3.39 8.79
C ILE A 63 3.68 2.85 8.47
N PRO A 64 3.20 1.78 9.15
CA PRO A 64 1.94 1.12 8.80
C PRO A 64 0.67 1.95 9.08
N HIS A 65 0.73 2.77 10.13
CA HIS A 65 -0.35 3.67 10.54
C HIS A 65 0.22 5.07 10.60
N LYS A 66 -0.40 6.03 9.90
CA LYS A 66 -0.04 7.44 10.03
C LYS A 66 -0.11 7.80 11.51
N ALA A 67 1.01 8.27 12.06
CA ALA A 67 1.00 8.89 13.36
C ALA A 67 -0.04 10.02 13.30
N THR A 68 -1.03 9.99 14.20
CA THR A 68 -1.88 11.16 14.40
C THR A 68 -0.93 12.29 14.78
N PRO A 69 -0.88 13.42 14.06
CA PRO A 69 -0.06 14.54 14.49
C PRO A 69 -0.58 14.92 15.87
N ALA A 70 0.27 14.76 16.90
CA ALA A 70 -0.02 15.28 18.22
C ALA A 70 -0.28 16.76 18.02
N MET A 71 -1.52 17.18 18.30
CA MET A 71 -1.98 18.54 18.09
C MET A 71 -1.04 19.46 18.85
N ALA A 72 -0.27 20.28 18.11
CA ALA A 72 0.55 21.32 18.70
C ALA A 72 -0.40 22.27 19.45
N ALA A 73 -0.20 22.35 20.76
CA ALA A 73 -0.87 23.30 21.64
C ALA A 73 -0.28 24.70 21.46
#